data_AF-A0A2P5LNC4-F1
#
_entry.id   AF-A0A2P5LNC4-F1
#
_cell.length_a   1.000
_cell.length_b   1.000
_cell.length_c   1.000
_cell.angle_alpha   90.00
_cell.angle_beta   90.00
_cell.angle_gamma   90.00
#
_symmetry.space_group_name_H-M   'P 1'
#
loop_
_entity.id
_entity.type
_entity.pdbx_description
1 polymer ?
#
loop_
_entity_poly.entity_id
_entity_poly.type
_entity_poly.pdbx_seq_one_letter_code
_entity_poly.pdbx_strand_id
1 'polypeptide(L)'
;METKVDEIAERIYRFSTFAPEIAAPAGFTFNQFLIDADEPLLFHCGPRALFARVSKALAAIMPIERLRWISFGHVEADECGSMNLWLAAAPQAQVVHGQTACMVSLNDLADRPPRALADGEIL
;
A
#
# COMPACT_ATOMS: atom_id res chain seq x y z
N MET A 1 11.66 8.08 13.74
CA MET A 1 11.11 8.30 12.39
C MET A 1 9.62 8.04 12.45
N GLU A 2 8.84 9.11 12.44
CA GLU A 2 7.38 9.11 12.54
C GLU A 2 6.76 9.12 11.14
N THR A 3 5.64 8.43 10.96
CA THR A 3 4.83 8.51 9.74
C THR A 3 3.81 9.62 9.91
N LYS A 4 3.92 10.67 9.10
CA LYS A 4 2.97 11.80 9.10
C LYS A 4 1.76 11.45 8.23
N VAL A 5 0.59 11.87 8.69
CA VAL A 5 -0.67 11.71 7.97
C VAL A 5 -1.14 13.08 7.51
N ASP A 6 -1.34 13.24 6.21
CA ASP A 6 -1.91 14.44 5.61
C ASP A 6 -3.15 14.04 4.79
N GLU A 7 -4.29 14.69 5.01
CA GLU A 7 -5.43 14.61 4.08
C GLU A 7 -5.15 15.57 2.92
N ILE A 8 -4.86 15.02 1.74
CA ILE A 8 -4.41 15.79 0.57
C ILE A 8 -5.56 16.13 -0.40
N ALA A 9 -6.69 15.43 -0.25
CA ALA A 9 -7.98 15.71 -0.85
C ALA A 9 -9.05 15.03 0.00
N GLU A 10 -10.34 15.33 -0.24
CA GLU A 10 -11.44 14.73 0.51
C GLU A 10 -11.31 13.21 0.58
N ARG A 11 -11.11 12.68 1.79
CA ARG A 11 -10.97 11.23 2.07
C ARG A 11 -9.81 10.56 1.33
N ILE A 12 -8.82 11.33 0.89
CA ILE A 12 -7.56 10.85 0.33
C ILE A 12 -6.41 11.29 1.24
N TYR A 13 -5.73 10.32 1.81
CA TYR A 13 -4.70 10.53 2.82
C TYR A 13 -3.34 10.08 2.30
N ARG A 14 -2.30 10.87 2.58
CA ARG A 14 -0.90 10.51 2.37
C ARG A 14 -0.27 10.14 3.71
N PHE A 15 0.38 8.98 3.74
CA PHE A 15 1.26 8.55 4.82
C PHE A 15 2.70 8.79 4.39
N SER A 16 3.38 9.76 4.99
CA SER A 16 4.75 10.13 4.61
C SER A 16 5.74 9.78 5.72
N THR A 17 6.72 8.94 5.41
CA THR A 17 7.79 8.57 6.32
C THR A 17 9.13 9.04 5.76
N PHE A 18 9.75 10.02 6.41
CA PHE A 18 11.05 10.58 6.01
C PHE A 18 12.22 9.78 6.60
N ALA A 19 13.05 9.20 5.74
CA ALA A 19 14.27 8.47 6.04
C ALA A 19 15.51 9.32 5.68
N PRO A 20 16.06 10.11 6.63
CA PRO A 20 17.21 10.98 6.37
C PRO A 20 18.50 10.20 6.02
N GLU A 21 18.59 8.94 6.44
CA GLU A 21 19.75 8.08 6.22
C GLU A 21 19.86 7.56 4.78
N ILE A 22 18.76 7.56 4.02
CA ILE A 22 18.72 7.11 2.62
C ILE A 22 19.05 8.30 1.72
N ALA A 23 20.02 8.16 0.81
CA ALA A 23 20.45 9.23 -0.09
C ALA A 23 20.86 10.54 0.63
N ALA A 24 21.62 10.42 1.72
CA ALA A 24 22.14 11.56 2.46
C ALA A 24 23.00 12.50 1.55
N PRO A 25 22.92 13.84 1.73
CA PRO A 25 22.20 14.54 2.80
C PRO A 25 20.73 14.85 2.49
N ALA A 26 20.23 14.54 1.29
CA ALA A 26 18.87 14.91 0.87
C ALA A 26 17.80 14.13 1.64
N GLY A 27 18.06 12.87 1.98
CA GLY A 27 17.07 11.98 2.56
C GLY A 27 16.12 11.41 1.50
N PHE A 28 15.23 10.52 1.94
CA PHE A 28 14.20 9.93 1.08
C PHE A 28 12.86 9.87 1.80
N THR A 29 11.75 9.97 1.07
CA THR A 29 10.40 9.81 1.65
C THR A 29 9.70 8.62 1.02
N PHE A 30 9.21 7.71 1.87
CA PHE A 30 8.24 6.71 1.45
C PHE A 30 6.84 7.27 1.65
N ASN A 31 6.04 7.27 0.59
CA ASN A 31 4.69 7.83 0.60
C ASN A 31 3.69 6.74 0.20
N GLN A 32 2.77 6.42 1.10
CA GLN A 32 1.63 5.56 0.83
C GLN A 32 0.36 6.41 0.76
N PHE A 33 -0.64 5.95 0.02
CA PHE A 33 -1.89 6.68 -0.17
C PHE A 33 -3.08 5.81 0.19
N LEU A 34 -3.94 6.31 1.05
CA LEU A 34 -5.24 5.73 1.34
C LEU A 34 -6.33 6.53 0.64
N ILE A 35 -7.17 5.83 -0.12
CA ILE A 35 -8.42 6.34 -0.66
C ILE A 35 -9.54 5.68 0.14
N ASP A 36 -10.16 6.40 1.07
CA ASP A 36 -11.27 5.91 1.91
C ASP A 36 -12.60 6.10 1.17
N ALA A 37 -12.82 5.30 0.14
CA ALA A 37 -14.10 5.19 -0.58
C ALA A 37 -15.00 4.11 0.05
N ASP A 38 -16.11 3.76 -0.61
CA ASP A 38 -16.97 2.64 -0.19
C ASP A 38 -16.20 1.30 -0.18
N GLU A 39 -15.30 1.13 -1.15
CA GLU A 39 -14.29 0.07 -1.17
C GLU A 39 -12.88 0.69 -1.03
N PRO A 40 -12.34 0.79 0.20
CA PRO A 40 -11.09 1.51 0.42
C PRO A 40 -9.88 0.86 -0.25
N LEU A 41 -9.01 1.70 -0.82
CA LEU A 41 -7.77 1.30 -1.50
C LEU A 41 -6.55 1.87 -0.78
N LEU A 42 -5.59 1.00 -0.47
CA LEU A 42 -4.22 1.39 -0.13
C LEU A 42 -3.34 1.26 -1.37
N PHE A 43 -2.76 2.37 -1.81
CA PHE A 43 -1.79 2.42 -2.90
C PHE A 43 -0.37 2.63 -2.33
N HIS A 44 0.57 1.78 -2.77
CA HIS A 44 1.92 1.61 -2.23
C HIS A 44 1.88 0.97 -0.83
N CYS A 45 2.44 -0.23 -0.68
CA CYS A 45 2.47 -0.93 0.61
C CYS A 45 3.62 -0.44 1.49
N GLY A 46 4.76 -0.12 0.86
CA GLY A 46 5.98 0.25 1.56
C GLY A 46 6.88 -0.95 1.85
N PRO A 47 8.17 -0.72 2.16
CA PRO A 47 9.06 -1.78 2.60
C PRO A 47 8.55 -2.44 3.87
N ARG A 48 8.86 -3.73 4.04
CA ARG A 48 8.40 -4.54 5.17
C ARG A 48 8.60 -3.87 6.53
N ALA A 49 9.75 -3.20 6.72
CA ALA A 49 10.11 -2.54 7.98
C ALA A 49 9.20 -1.36 8.36
N LEU A 50 8.48 -0.76 7.40
CA LEU A 50 7.57 0.35 7.66
C LEU A 50 6.16 -0.09 8.04
N PHE A 51 5.81 -1.38 7.88
CA PHE A 51 4.44 -1.88 8.09
C PHE A 51 3.83 -1.41 9.41
N ALA A 52 4.49 -1.62 10.55
CA ALA A 52 3.94 -1.28 11.86
C ALA A 52 3.65 0.23 12.04
N ARG A 53 4.37 1.09 11.32
CA ARG A 53 4.16 2.54 11.39
C ARG A 53 3.02 2.98 10.47
N VAL A 54 3.01 2.47 9.25
CA VAL A 54 1.98 2.81 8.25
C VAL A 54 0.62 2.20 8.63
N SER A 55 0.59 0.97 9.16
CA SER A 55 -0.65 0.35 9.64
C SER A 55 -1.25 1.09 10.83
N LYS A 56 -0.41 1.57 11.76
CA LYS A 56 -0.86 2.44 12.85
C LYS A 56 -1.43 3.75 12.33
N ALA A 57 -0.81 4.36 11.31
CA ALA A 57 -1.32 5.58 10.68
C ALA A 57 -2.67 5.35 9.98
N LEU A 58 -2.84 4.25 9.25
CA LEU A 58 -4.11 3.88 8.63
C LEU A 58 -5.20 3.64 9.67
N ALA A 59 -4.88 2.92 10.76
CA ALA A 59 -5.82 2.61 11.85
C ALA A 59 -6.37 3.85 12.58
N ALA A 60 -5.68 5.00 12.49
CA ALA A 60 -6.17 6.27 13.04
C ALA A 60 -7.26 6.92 12.17
N ILE A 61 -7.41 6.50 10.91
CA ILE A 61 -8.43 6.99 9.98
C ILE A 61 -9.62 6.03 9.95
N MET A 62 -9.36 4.72 9.78
CA MET A 62 -10.39 3.70 9.70
C MET A 62 -9.88 2.32 10.20
N PRO A 63 -10.78 1.40 10.61
CA PRO A 63 -10.40 0.01 10.88
C PRO A 63 -9.66 -0.63 9.70
N ILE A 64 -8.52 -1.27 9.96
CA ILE A 64 -7.68 -1.90 8.91
C ILE A 64 -8.48 -2.99 8.17
N GLU A 65 -9.37 -3.68 8.86
CA GLU A 65 -10.18 -4.78 8.34
C GLU A 65 -11.20 -4.31 7.29
N ARG A 66 -11.51 -3.00 7.22
CA ARG A 66 -12.32 -2.40 6.15
C ARG A 66 -11.56 -2.26 4.82
N LEU A 67 -10.23 -2.38 4.83
CA LEU A 67 -9.44 -2.26 3.60
C LEU A 67 -9.89 -3.32 2.59
N ARG A 68 -10.25 -2.87 1.39
CA ARG A 68 -10.79 -3.75 0.35
C ARG A 68 -9.77 -4.02 -0.75
N TRP A 69 -9.01 -3.01 -1.14
CA TRP A 69 -8.04 -3.10 -2.22
C TRP A 69 -6.64 -2.71 -1.75
N ILE A 70 -5.64 -3.40 -2.28
CA ILE A 70 -4.22 -3.08 -2.12
C ILE A 70 -3.61 -3.02 -3.52
N SER A 71 -2.91 -1.95 -3.84
CA SER A 71 -2.18 -1.80 -5.10
C SER A 71 -0.87 -1.06 -4.90
N PHE A 72 -0.04 -0.99 -5.93
CA PHE A 72 1.27 -0.34 -5.92
C PHE A 72 1.71 -0.08 -7.37
N GLY A 73 2.75 0.72 -7.58
CA GLY A 73 3.19 1.10 -8.93
C GLY A 73 3.87 -0.04 -9.69
N HIS A 74 4.70 -0.80 -8.98
CA HIS A 74 5.48 -1.91 -9.54
C HIS A 74 5.92 -2.88 -8.45
N VAL A 75 6.47 -4.03 -8.86
CA VAL A 75 7.00 -5.04 -7.93
C VAL A 75 8.42 -4.67 -7.56
N GLU A 76 8.60 -4.12 -6.37
CA GLU A 76 9.90 -3.86 -5.76
C GLU A 76 9.78 -3.94 -4.23
N ALA A 77 10.88 -4.23 -3.55
CA ALA A 77 10.87 -4.45 -2.11
C ALA A 77 10.39 -3.22 -1.32
N ASP A 78 10.61 -2.00 -1.81
CA ASP A 78 10.13 -0.77 -1.20
C ASP A 78 8.69 -0.42 -1.58
N GLU A 79 8.20 -0.80 -2.76
CA GLU A 79 6.80 -0.63 -3.17
C GLU A 79 5.86 -1.63 -2.48
N CYS A 80 6.18 -2.92 -2.54
CA CYS A 80 5.28 -4.01 -2.15
C CYS A 80 5.83 -4.92 -1.03
N GLY A 81 6.96 -4.60 -0.40
CA GLY A 81 7.61 -5.48 0.57
C GLY A 81 6.80 -5.82 1.84
N SER A 82 5.79 -5.02 2.16
CA SER A 82 4.84 -5.29 3.26
C SER A 82 3.50 -5.87 2.80
N MET A 83 3.33 -6.19 1.51
CA MET A 83 2.07 -6.69 0.92
C MET A 83 1.41 -7.80 1.74
N ASN A 84 2.15 -8.86 2.07
CA ASN A 84 1.58 -10.00 2.81
C ASN A 84 1.25 -9.66 4.28
N LEU A 85 1.91 -8.68 4.88
CA LEU A 85 1.52 -8.18 6.21
C LEU A 85 0.19 -7.44 6.17
N TRP A 86 -0.06 -6.68 5.09
CA TRP A 86 -1.36 -6.07 4.85
C TRP A 86 -2.44 -7.10 4.55
N LEU A 87 -2.14 -8.13 3.74
CA LEU A 87 -3.08 -9.23 3.51
C LEU A 87 -3.41 -9.99 4.80
N ALA A 88 -2.47 -10.14 5.72
CA ALA A 88 -2.74 -10.75 7.02
C ALA A 88 -3.61 -9.85 7.92
N ALA A 89 -3.34 -8.54 7.94
CA ALA A 89 -4.04 -7.58 8.80
C ALA A 89 -5.43 -7.18 8.29
N ALA A 90 -5.69 -7.27 6.98
CA ALA A 90 -6.96 -6.98 6.34
C ALA A 90 -7.51 -8.23 5.62
N PRO A 91 -8.23 -9.13 6.33
CA PRO A 91 -8.66 -10.42 5.77
C PRO A 91 -9.60 -10.33 4.57
N GLN A 92 -10.24 -9.19 4.35
CA GLN A 92 -11.13 -8.93 3.21
C GLN A 92 -10.43 -8.19 2.06
N ALA A 93 -9.20 -7.72 2.26
CA ALA A 93 -8.44 -7.02 1.23
C ALA A 93 -7.99 -7.98 0.12
N GLN A 94 -7.93 -7.52 -1.12
CA GLN A 94 -7.32 -8.24 -2.23
C GLN A 94 -6.29 -7.34 -2.93
N VAL A 95 -5.16 -7.92 -3.31
CA VAL A 95 -4.22 -7.22 -4.19
C VAL A 95 -4.85 -7.05 -5.56
N VAL A 96 -4.80 -5.84 -6.10
CA VAL A 96 -5.25 -5.54 -7.45
C VAL A 96 -4.13 -4.85 -8.22
N HIS A 97 -3.81 -5.37 -9.41
CA HIS A 97 -2.70 -4.87 -10.22
C HIS A 97 -2.90 -5.22 -11.69
N GLY A 98 -2.17 -4.55 -12.59
CA GLY A 98 -2.16 -4.90 -14.01
C GLY A 98 -1.72 -6.34 -14.28
N GLN A 99 -2.29 -6.94 -15.32
CA GLN A 99 -2.06 -8.35 -15.72
C GLN A 99 -0.59 -8.77 -15.71
N THR A 100 0.32 -7.96 -16.24
CA THR A 100 1.75 -8.29 -16.30
C THR A 100 2.31 -8.63 -14.92
N ALA A 101 2.14 -7.75 -13.92
CA ALA A 101 2.66 -7.98 -12.58
C ALA A 101 2.06 -9.24 -11.93
N CYS A 102 0.77 -9.49 -12.13
CA CYS A 102 0.12 -10.72 -11.68
C CYS A 102 0.74 -11.96 -12.31
N MET A 103 0.90 -11.96 -13.63
CA MET A 103 1.47 -13.10 -14.38
C MET A 103 2.94 -13.37 -14.05
N VAL A 104 3.76 -12.34 -13.86
CA VAL A 104 5.20 -12.52 -13.69
C VAL A 104 5.65 -12.68 -12.24
N SER A 105 4.84 -12.27 -11.25
CA SER A 105 5.28 -12.28 -9.85
C SER A 105 4.15 -12.46 -8.85
N LEU A 106 3.09 -11.66 -8.90
CA LEU A 106 2.16 -11.58 -7.75
C LEU A 106 1.32 -12.84 -7.53
N ASN A 107 1.10 -13.65 -8.56
CA ASN A 107 0.47 -14.96 -8.39
C ASN A 107 1.28 -15.91 -7.49
N ASP A 108 2.61 -15.74 -7.42
CA ASP A 108 3.51 -16.56 -6.59
C ASP A 108 3.86 -15.88 -5.26
N LEU A 109 4.00 -14.55 -5.26
CA LEU A 109 4.42 -13.78 -4.09
C LEU A 109 3.30 -13.46 -3.09
N ALA A 110 2.05 -13.34 -3.55
CA ALA A 110 0.94 -12.93 -2.70
C ALA A 110 0.35 -14.12 -1.94
N ASP A 111 0.15 -13.98 -0.63
CA ASP A 111 -0.47 -15.03 0.20
C ASP A 111 -1.91 -15.34 -0.21
N ARG A 112 -2.54 -14.45 -0.99
CA ARG A 112 -3.89 -14.61 -1.56
C ARG A 112 -3.90 -14.18 -3.03
N PRO A 113 -4.66 -14.87 -3.91
CA PRO A 113 -4.66 -14.57 -5.34
C PRO A 113 -5.00 -13.10 -5.65
N PRO A 114 -4.17 -12.39 -6.43
CA PRO A 114 -4.47 -11.03 -6.84
C PRO A 114 -5.60 -10.98 -7.88
N ARG A 115 -6.30 -9.86 -7.97
CA ARG A 115 -7.18 -9.52 -9.09
C ARG A 115 -6.33 -8.85 -10.18
N ALA A 116 -6.23 -9.49 -11.34
CA ALA A 116 -5.58 -8.92 -12.51
C ALA A 116 -6.56 -8.00 -13.26
N LEU A 117 -6.20 -6.73 -13.43
CA LEU A 117 -6.98 -5.76 -14.21
C LEU A 117 -6.58 -5.80 -15.69
N ALA A 118 -7.58 -5.79 -16.57
CA ALA A 118 -7.39 -5.55 -17.99
C ALA A 118 -7.03 -4.08 -18.27
N ASP A 119 -6.47 -3.81 -19.45
CA ASP A 119 -6.19 -2.44 -19.88
C ASP A 119 -7.47 -1.60 -19.94
N GLY A 120 -7.44 -0.43 -19.30
CA GLY A 120 -8.60 0.46 -19.18
C GLY A 120 -9.73 -0.02 -18.25
N GLU A 121 -9.57 -1.15 -17.54
CA GLU A 121 -10.55 -1.60 -16.56
C GLU A 121 -10.61 -0.63 -15.37
N ILE A 122 -11.82 -0.31 -14.93
CA ILE A 122 -12.08 0.57 -13.78
C ILE A 122 -12.51 -0.30 -12.59
N LEU A 123 -11.98 0.05 -11.42
CA LEU A 123 -12.37 -0.53 -10.12
C LEU A 123 -13.63 0.12 -9.56
#